data_AF-A0A2V6QYG0-F1
#
_entry.id   AF-A0A2V6QYG0-F1
#
_cell.length_a   1.000
_cell.length_b   1.000
_cell.length_c   1.000
_cell.angle_alpha   90.00
_cell.angle_beta   90.00
_cell.angle_gamma   90.00
#
_symmetry.space_group_name_H-M   'P 1'
#
loop_
_entity.id
_entity.type
_entity.pdbx_description
1 polymer ?
#
loop_
_entity_poly.entity_id
_entity_poly.type
_entity_poly.pdbx_seq_one_letter_code
_entity_poly.pdbx_strand_id
1 'polypeptide(L)'
;MTESVLAAESVVLEGLPLSIDRAEVLRFQGYKGGSEAPPAQVLALFEEARALAARLLAPHVVYRAVPAAVETADAVRAGGRRLGIPEIARLWGTLTHVGLAVCTIGDALERRVTTLFDAREFPLAVMLDSVGSAATEQLAEAANDRLCQLAIARGLKVTNRISPGYAGWDVTDQRALFALCPGEPAGVRLNDSCFMTPVKSISFMVGIGAAVRVDHYFTQCRRCWMRDCAYRRAPAELAGPR
;
A
#
# COMPACT_ATOMS: atom_id res chain seq x y z
N MET A 1 -13.56 12.13 -17.37
CA MET A 1 -12.68 11.15 -18.03
C MET A 1 -13.10 9.76 -17.55
N THR A 2 -13.25 8.79 -18.44
CA THR A 2 -13.58 7.41 -18.06
C THR A 2 -12.36 6.77 -17.40
N GLU A 3 -12.51 6.24 -16.18
CA GLU A 3 -11.44 5.53 -15.47
C GLU A 3 -10.87 4.39 -16.34
N SER A 4 -9.55 4.24 -16.32
CA SER A 4 -8.84 3.28 -17.14
C SER A 4 -7.64 2.73 -16.40
N VAL A 5 -7.46 1.41 -16.39
CA VAL A 5 -6.23 0.82 -15.85
C VAL A 5 -4.98 1.26 -16.63
N LEU A 6 -5.15 1.72 -17.88
CA LEU A 6 -4.10 2.28 -18.73
C LEU A 6 -4.17 3.81 -18.82
N ALA A 7 -4.60 4.49 -17.75
CA ALA A 7 -4.68 5.95 -17.73
C ALA A 7 -3.27 6.57 -17.85
N ALA A 8 -3.00 7.22 -18.99
CA ALA A 8 -1.71 7.86 -19.25
C ALA A 8 -1.53 9.19 -18.48
N GLU A 9 -2.64 9.79 -18.03
CA GLU A 9 -2.68 10.96 -17.14
C GLU A 9 -3.06 10.52 -15.73
N SER A 10 -2.70 11.34 -14.74
CA SER A 10 -3.08 11.08 -13.34
C SER A 10 -4.59 11.07 -13.17
N VAL A 11 -5.10 10.03 -12.53
CA VAL A 11 -6.52 9.88 -12.17
C VAL A 11 -6.63 9.86 -10.66
N VAL A 12 -7.51 10.69 -10.11
CA VAL A 12 -7.85 10.70 -8.69
C VAL A 12 -9.05 9.78 -8.47
N LEU A 13 -8.92 8.86 -7.51
CA LEU A 13 -10.03 8.05 -7.02
C LEU A 13 -10.51 8.66 -5.71
N GLU A 14 -11.77 9.07 -5.69
CA GLU A 14 -12.47 9.58 -4.53
C GLU A 14 -13.45 8.52 -4.01
N GLY A 15 -13.71 8.52 -2.69
CA GLY A 15 -14.77 7.71 -2.11
C GLY A 15 -14.55 6.19 -2.19
N LEU A 16 -13.30 5.72 -2.29
CA LEU A 16 -13.01 4.30 -2.16
C LEU A 16 -13.49 3.80 -0.79
N PRO A 17 -14.22 2.66 -0.74
CA PRO A 17 -14.75 2.15 0.52
C PRO A 17 -13.60 1.81 1.46
N LEU A 18 -13.68 2.33 2.67
CA LEU A 18 -12.68 2.12 3.71
C LEU A 18 -13.34 1.49 4.93
N SER A 19 -12.94 0.28 5.28
CA SER A 19 -13.52 -0.49 6.38
C SER A 19 -12.44 -0.99 7.32
N ILE A 20 -12.19 -0.25 8.40
CA ILE A 20 -11.15 -0.57 9.40
C ILE A 20 -11.32 -2.02 9.91
N ASP A 21 -10.38 -2.89 9.53
CA ASP A 21 -10.39 -4.30 9.93
C ASP A 21 -9.85 -4.40 11.35
N ARG A 22 -10.75 -4.78 12.26
CA ARG A 22 -10.45 -4.98 13.67
C ARG A 22 -9.31 -5.97 13.88
N ALA A 23 -9.28 -7.07 13.14
CA ALA A 23 -8.23 -8.08 13.29
C ALA A 23 -6.86 -7.50 12.92
N GLU A 24 -6.79 -6.69 11.87
CA GLU A 24 -5.54 -6.06 11.43
C GLU A 24 -5.06 -4.98 12.42
N VAL A 25 -5.97 -4.17 12.98
CA VAL A 25 -5.63 -3.21 14.03
C VAL A 25 -5.11 -3.90 15.28
N LEU A 26 -5.81 -4.94 15.75
CA LEU A 26 -5.40 -5.71 16.93
C LEU A 26 -4.06 -6.41 16.70
N ARG A 27 -3.76 -6.84 15.48
CA ARG A 27 -2.46 -7.39 15.10
C ARG A 27 -1.33 -6.36 15.26
N PHE A 28 -1.56 -5.09 14.91
CA PHE A 28 -0.61 -4.01 15.18
C PHE A 28 -0.42 -3.74 16.68
N GLN A 29 -1.47 -3.96 17.47
CA GLN A 29 -1.40 -3.92 18.94
C GLN A 29 -0.74 -5.17 19.58
N GLY A 30 -0.26 -6.12 18.78
CA GLY A 30 0.44 -7.32 19.25
C GLY A 30 -0.44 -8.57 19.43
N TYR A 31 -1.76 -8.47 19.22
CA TYR A 31 -2.68 -9.61 19.27
C TYR A 31 -2.66 -10.35 17.93
N LYS A 32 -1.71 -11.27 17.77
CA LYS A 32 -1.52 -12.06 16.55
C LYS A 32 -2.35 -13.35 16.61
N GLY A 33 -2.49 -14.03 15.48
CA GLY A 33 -3.16 -15.34 15.44
C GLY A 33 -2.49 -16.32 16.41
N GLY A 34 -3.28 -16.94 17.29
CA GLY A 34 -2.80 -17.84 18.35
C GLY A 34 -2.41 -17.15 19.66
N SER A 35 -2.50 -15.81 19.76
CA SER A 35 -2.38 -15.09 21.03
C SER A 35 -3.66 -15.18 21.88
N GLU A 36 -3.55 -14.91 23.19
CA GLU A 36 -4.72 -14.73 24.04
C GLU A 36 -5.64 -13.62 23.51
N ALA A 37 -6.95 -13.79 23.73
CA ALA A 37 -7.93 -12.81 23.29
C ALA A 37 -7.68 -11.44 23.95
N PRO A 38 -7.84 -10.32 23.22
CA PRO A 38 -7.67 -9.00 23.81
C PRO A 38 -8.66 -8.77 24.97
N PRO A 39 -8.19 -8.23 26.11
CA PRO A 39 -9.07 -7.86 27.22
C PRO A 39 -10.14 -6.84 26.79
N ALA A 40 -11.26 -6.81 27.52
CA ALA A 40 -12.38 -5.92 27.23
C ALA A 40 -11.98 -4.44 27.15
N GLN A 41 -11.01 -4.00 27.95
CA GLN A 41 -10.50 -2.63 27.94
C GLN A 41 -9.81 -2.27 26.61
N VAL A 42 -9.08 -3.22 26.02
CA VAL A 42 -8.44 -3.01 24.70
C VAL A 42 -9.48 -2.94 23.59
N LEU A 43 -10.53 -3.76 23.69
CA LEU A 43 -11.64 -3.71 22.73
C LEU A 43 -12.43 -2.40 22.83
N ALA A 44 -12.63 -1.88 24.04
CA ALA A 44 -13.24 -0.58 24.24
C ALA A 44 -12.39 0.55 23.64
N LEU A 45 -11.06 0.54 23.86
CA LEU A 45 -10.13 1.48 23.24
C LEU A 45 -10.17 1.40 21.70
N PHE A 46 -10.26 0.20 21.14
CA PHE A 46 -10.41 0.02 19.70
C PHE A 46 -11.69 0.68 19.17
N GLU A 47 -12.84 0.46 19.82
CA GLU A 47 -14.10 1.06 19.38
C GLU A 47 -14.08 2.59 19.48
N GLU A 48 -13.48 3.14 20.54
CA GLU A 48 -13.27 4.58 20.70
C GLU A 48 -12.37 5.15 19.60
N ALA A 49 -11.22 4.53 19.35
CA ALA A 49 -10.29 4.93 18.31
C ALA A 49 -10.92 4.83 16.90
N ARG A 50 -11.70 3.78 16.64
CA ARG A 50 -12.44 3.59 15.39
C ARG A 50 -13.48 4.68 15.18
N ALA A 51 -14.23 5.05 16.23
CA ALA A 51 -15.21 6.13 16.18
C ALA A 51 -14.57 7.52 15.98
N LEU A 52 -13.37 7.74 16.53
CA LEU A 52 -12.56 8.92 16.24
C LEU A 52 -12.10 8.93 14.78
N ALA A 53 -11.50 7.84 14.31
CA ALA A 53 -11.00 7.72 12.94
C ALA A 53 -12.08 7.96 11.89
N ALA A 54 -13.29 7.44 12.08
CA ALA A 54 -14.42 7.64 11.16
C ALA A 54 -14.73 9.13 10.86
N ARG A 55 -14.33 10.06 11.74
CA ARG A 55 -14.50 11.51 11.56
C ARG A 55 -13.25 12.24 11.06
N LEU A 56 -12.12 11.55 11.00
CA LEU A 56 -10.81 12.14 10.71
C LEU A 56 -10.23 11.65 9.38
N LEU A 57 -10.67 10.50 8.88
CA LEU A 57 -10.17 9.92 7.64
C LEU A 57 -10.61 10.75 6.43
N ALA A 58 -9.64 11.13 5.61
CA ALA A 58 -9.84 11.80 4.34
C ALA A 58 -9.08 11.03 3.24
N PRO A 59 -9.60 9.87 2.80
CA PRO A 59 -8.91 9.00 1.86
C PRO A 59 -8.81 9.63 0.47
N HIS A 60 -7.59 9.69 -0.06
CA HIS A 60 -7.29 10.15 -1.42
C HIS A 60 -6.33 9.18 -2.08
N VAL A 61 -6.58 8.88 -3.36
CA VAL A 61 -5.68 8.05 -4.18
C VAL A 61 -5.49 8.74 -5.52
N VAL A 62 -4.24 8.82 -5.95
CA VAL A 62 -3.89 9.14 -7.33
C VAL A 62 -3.20 7.94 -7.95
N TYR A 63 -3.53 7.62 -9.18
CA TYR A 63 -2.83 6.60 -9.94
C TYR A 63 -2.57 7.03 -11.38
N ARG A 64 -1.61 6.37 -12.00
CA ARG A 64 -1.25 6.54 -13.40
C ARG A 64 -0.68 5.23 -13.94
N ALA A 65 -0.90 4.94 -15.21
CA ALA A 65 -0.21 3.87 -15.92
C ALA A 65 0.81 4.42 -16.89
N VAL A 66 1.94 3.75 -17.00
CA VAL A 66 3.00 4.10 -17.96
C VAL A 66 3.45 2.86 -18.73
N PRO A 67 3.81 2.99 -20.02
CA PRO A 67 4.44 1.91 -20.77
C PRO A 67 5.70 1.43 -20.05
N ALA A 68 5.87 0.11 -20.00
CA ALA A 68 6.98 -0.49 -19.30
C ALA A 68 7.34 -1.85 -19.89
N ALA A 69 8.58 -2.27 -19.65
CA ALA A 69 9.07 -3.60 -19.95
C ALA A 69 10.06 -4.04 -18.88
N VAL A 70 10.12 -5.36 -18.63
CA VAL A 70 11.20 -5.95 -17.86
C VAL A 70 12.50 -5.73 -18.63
N GLU A 71 13.46 -5.06 -18.00
CA GLU A 71 14.77 -4.76 -18.62
C GLU A 71 15.81 -5.82 -18.26
N THR A 72 15.83 -6.25 -17.00
CA THR A 72 16.71 -7.33 -16.51
C THR A 72 15.94 -8.20 -15.51
N ALA A 73 16.59 -9.24 -14.97
CA ALA A 73 16.01 -10.07 -13.91
C ALA A 73 15.51 -9.24 -12.70
N ASP A 74 16.18 -8.12 -12.42
CA ASP A 74 15.99 -7.27 -11.24
C ASP A 74 15.64 -5.82 -11.60
N ALA A 75 15.11 -5.55 -12.79
CA ALA A 75 14.74 -4.19 -13.17
C ALA A 75 13.61 -4.10 -14.20
N VAL A 76 12.83 -3.04 -14.06
CA VAL A 76 11.82 -2.61 -15.03
C VAL A 76 12.21 -1.25 -15.58
N ARG A 77 12.07 -1.08 -16.90
CA ARG A 77 12.10 0.24 -17.54
C ARG A 77 10.67 0.72 -17.73
N ALA A 78 10.30 1.81 -17.07
CA ALA A 78 8.95 2.39 -17.06
C ALA A 78 9.03 3.89 -17.36
N GLY A 79 8.30 4.36 -18.37
CA GLY A 79 8.27 5.78 -18.74
C GLY A 79 9.66 6.41 -18.94
N GLY A 80 10.60 5.67 -19.52
CA GLY A 80 11.99 6.11 -19.74
C GLY A 80 12.91 6.01 -18.51
N ARG A 81 12.38 5.67 -17.33
CA ARG A 81 13.15 5.50 -16.08
C ARG A 81 13.40 4.03 -15.80
N ARG A 82 14.53 3.73 -15.17
CA ARG A 82 14.86 2.38 -14.69
C ARG A 82 14.55 2.30 -13.19
N LEU A 83 13.85 1.25 -12.78
CA LEU A 83 13.56 0.91 -11.37
C LEU A 83 14.24 -0.42 -11.05
N GLY A 84 15.06 -0.45 -10.00
CA GLY A 84 15.83 -1.61 -9.56
C GLY A 84 15.04 -2.46 -8.57
N ILE A 85 14.28 -3.42 -9.08
CA ILE A 85 13.34 -4.22 -8.30
C ILE A 85 13.80 -5.67 -8.31
N PRO A 86 14.32 -6.19 -7.19
CA PRO A 86 14.82 -7.56 -7.12
C PRO A 86 13.80 -8.59 -7.59
N GLU A 87 14.26 -9.56 -8.39
CA GLU A 87 13.51 -10.70 -8.91
C GLU A 87 12.25 -10.37 -9.75
N ILE A 88 12.10 -9.13 -10.19
CA ILE A 88 10.87 -8.65 -10.81
C ILE A 88 10.48 -9.41 -12.07
N ALA A 89 11.46 -9.86 -12.87
CA ALA A 89 11.20 -10.69 -14.05
C ALA A 89 10.54 -12.02 -13.67
N ARG A 90 10.98 -12.64 -12.58
CA ARG A 90 10.42 -13.89 -12.06
C ARG A 90 9.02 -13.67 -11.47
N LEU A 91 8.83 -12.55 -10.78
CA LEU A 91 7.60 -12.25 -10.06
C LEU A 91 6.46 -11.81 -10.99
N TRP A 92 6.74 -10.91 -11.92
CA TRP A 92 5.74 -10.29 -12.79
C TRP A 92 5.69 -10.88 -14.18
N GLY A 93 6.73 -11.59 -14.62
CA GLY A 93 6.81 -12.11 -15.99
C GLY A 93 6.75 -10.97 -17.01
N THR A 94 6.09 -11.22 -18.13
CA THR A 94 6.00 -10.24 -19.22
C THR A 94 4.90 -9.21 -18.94
N LEU A 95 5.28 -7.95 -18.81
CA LEU A 95 4.38 -6.80 -18.67
C LEU A 95 4.48 -5.87 -19.87
N THR A 96 3.43 -5.08 -20.10
CA THR A 96 3.44 -4.00 -21.12
C THR A 96 3.35 -2.62 -20.50
N HIS A 97 2.81 -2.54 -19.28
CA HIS A 97 2.67 -1.32 -18.52
C HIS A 97 2.93 -1.61 -17.05
N VAL A 98 3.23 -0.56 -16.30
CA VAL A 98 3.09 -0.56 -14.85
C VAL A 98 2.04 0.45 -14.44
N GLY A 99 1.24 0.09 -13.44
CA GLY A 99 0.38 1.03 -12.72
C GLY A 99 1.13 1.51 -11.49
N LEU A 100 1.20 2.82 -11.28
CA LEU A 100 1.76 3.43 -10.08
C LEU A 100 0.65 4.16 -9.36
N ALA A 101 0.65 4.11 -8.04
CA ALA A 101 -0.33 4.82 -7.23
C ALA A 101 0.30 5.40 -5.97
N VAL A 102 -0.28 6.49 -5.50
CA VAL A 102 0.01 7.14 -4.22
C VAL A 102 -1.32 7.33 -3.51
N CYS A 103 -1.40 6.88 -2.27
CA CYS A 103 -2.61 6.95 -1.46
C CYS A 103 -2.31 7.48 -0.05
N THR A 104 -3.29 8.18 0.53
CA THR A 104 -3.21 8.72 1.90
C THR A 104 -4.59 8.74 2.53
N ILE A 105 -4.65 8.66 3.87
CA ILE A 105 -5.87 8.91 4.64
C ILE A 105 -5.96 10.35 5.17
N GLY A 106 -5.09 11.24 4.68
CA GLY A 106 -4.95 12.59 5.19
C GLY A 106 -4.12 12.64 6.48
N ASP A 107 -3.98 13.84 7.06
CA ASP A 107 -3.13 14.12 8.21
C ASP A 107 -3.92 14.37 9.51
N ALA A 108 -5.25 14.45 9.45
CA ALA A 108 -6.08 14.80 10.60
C ALA A 108 -6.02 13.74 11.72
N LEU A 109 -5.95 12.45 11.35
CA LEU A 109 -5.76 11.36 12.31
C LEU A 109 -4.41 11.48 13.01
N GLU A 110 -3.33 11.73 12.25
CA GLU A 110 -1.98 11.89 12.79
C GLU A 110 -1.89 13.07 13.75
N ARG A 111 -2.44 14.24 13.37
CA ARG A 111 -2.51 15.40 14.29
C ARG A 111 -3.26 15.08 15.59
N ARG A 112 -4.34 14.28 15.50
CA ARG A 112 -5.08 13.85 16.68
C ARG A 112 -4.25 12.92 17.56
N VAL A 113 -3.49 12.00 16.96
CA VAL A 113 -2.52 11.15 17.68
C VAL A 113 -1.50 12.01 18.43
N THR A 114 -0.89 13.01 17.78
CA THR A 114 0.03 13.94 18.45
C THR A 114 -0.63 14.66 19.62
N THR A 115 -1.84 15.18 19.43
CA THR A 115 -2.59 15.86 20.50
C THR A 115 -2.85 14.94 21.71
N LEU A 116 -3.14 13.66 21.46
CA LEU A 116 -3.36 12.67 22.53
C LEU A 116 -2.05 12.34 23.27
N PHE A 117 -0.92 12.25 22.55
CA PHE A 117 0.40 12.09 23.17
C PHE A 117 0.75 13.28 24.07
N ASP A 118 0.52 14.51 23.60
CA ASP A 118 0.77 15.73 24.39
C ASP A 118 -0.11 15.77 25.65
N ALA A 119 -1.35 15.29 25.54
CA ALA A 119 -2.28 15.14 26.65
C ALA A 119 -2.00 13.94 27.57
N ARG A 120 -0.97 13.12 27.27
CA ARG A 120 -0.62 11.87 27.97
C ARG A 120 -1.68 10.76 27.92
N GLU A 121 -2.58 10.81 26.93
CA GLU A 121 -3.59 9.79 26.65
C GLU A 121 -3.01 8.66 25.77
N PHE A 122 -1.90 8.08 26.23
CA PHE A 122 -1.07 7.17 25.42
C PHE A 122 -1.80 5.92 24.89
N PRO A 123 -2.65 5.22 25.68
CA PRO A 123 -3.32 4.02 25.18
C PRO A 123 -4.21 4.31 23.96
N LEU A 124 -4.96 5.41 24.01
CA LEU A 124 -5.81 5.84 22.91
C LEU A 124 -4.99 6.39 21.74
N ALA A 125 -3.90 7.12 22.00
CA ALA A 125 -3.00 7.63 20.97
C ALA A 125 -2.41 6.48 20.12
N VAL A 126 -1.88 5.45 20.77
CA VAL A 126 -1.29 4.28 20.10
C VAL A 126 -2.36 3.47 19.37
N MET A 127 -3.52 3.26 19.98
CA MET A 127 -4.63 2.56 19.31
C MET A 127 -5.10 3.31 18.07
N LEU A 128 -5.24 4.64 18.14
CA LEU A 128 -5.64 5.46 17.00
C LEU A 128 -4.58 5.44 15.90
N ASP A 129 -3.29 5.45 16.24
CA ASP A 129 -2.21 5.31 15.26
C ASP A 129 -2.28 3.97 14.51
N SER A 130 -2.54 2.87 15.24
CA SER A 130 -2.75 1.53 14.65
C SER A 130 -3.98 1.48 13.75
N VAL A 131 -5.08 2.15 14.13
CA VAL A 131 -6.25 2.32 13.26
C VAL A 131 -5.87 3.06 11.96
N GLY A 132 -5.09 4.14 12.05
CA GLY A 132 -4.59 4.86 10.89
C GLY A 132 -3.71 4.03 9.97
N SER A 133 -2.82 3.21 10.54
CA SER A 133 -1.98 2.26 9.78
C SER A 133 -2.83 1.23 9.03
N ALA A 134 -3.82 0.62 9.69
CA ALA A 134 -4.70 -0.35 9.06
C ALA A 134 -5.55 0.27 7.96
N ALA A 135 -6.09 1.48 8.19
CA ALA A 135 -6.84 2.22 7.20
C ALA A 135 -5.98 2.53 5.96
N THR A 136 -4.73 2.95 6.13
CA THR A 136 -3.83 3.25 5.00
C THR A 136 -3.57 2.01 4.14
N GLU A 137 -3.30 0.86 4.77
CA GLU A 137 -3.07 -0.40 4.06
C GLU A 137 -4.32 -0.86 3.29
N GLN A 138 -5.50 -0.72 3.90
CA GLN A 138 -6.76 -1.06 3.24
C GLN A 138 -7.07 -0.15 2.07
N LEU A 139 -6.76 1.14 2.16
CA LEU A 139 -6.92 2.07 1.04
C LEU A 139 -6.02 1.64 -0.13
N ALA A 140 -4.79 1.22 0.14
CA ALA A 140 -3.87 0.71 -0.87
C ALA A 140 -4.37 -0.60 -1.50
N GLU A 141 -4.99 -1.49 -0.71
CA GLU A 141 -5.64 -2.69 -1.23
C GLU A 141 -6.86 -2.36 -2.10
N ALA A 142 -7.75 -1.48 -1.64
CA ALA A 142 -8.92 -1.05 -2.41
C ALA A 142 -8.51 -0.38 -3.73
N ALA A 143 -7.44 0.41 -3.73
CA ALA A 143 -6.88 0.99 -4.95
C ALA A 143 -6.34 -0.09 -5.91
N ASN A 144 -5.60 -1.07 -5.39
CA ASN A 144 -5.11 -2.21 -6.18
C ASN A 144 -6.27 -3.04 -6.77
N ASP A 145 -7.29 -3.34 -5.97
CA ASP A 145 -8.51 -4.04 -6.42
C ASP A 145 -9.24 -3.26 -7.50
N ARG A 146 -9.31 -1.93 -7.38
CA ARG A 146 -9.88 -1.07 -8.42
C ARG A 146 -9.11 -1.18 -9.73
N LEU A 147 -7.78 -1.18 -9.70
CA LEU A 147 -6.96 -1.40 -10.89
C LEU A 147 -7.20 -2.78 -11.51
N CYS A 148 -7.29 -3.83 -10.70
CA CYS A 148 -7.65 -5.18 -11.15
C CYS A 148 -9.02 -5.18 -11.86
N GLN A 149 -10.04 -4.57 -11.26
CA GLN A 149 -11.39 -4.47 -11.85
C GLN A 149 -11.38 -3.74 -13.20
N LEU A 150 -10.66 -2.62 -13.30
CA LEU A 150 -10.52 -1.85 -14.54
C LEU A 150 -9.76 -2.62 -15.63
N ALA A 151 -8.91 -3.58 -15.26
CA ALA A 151 -8.17 -4.43 -16.18
C ALA A 151 -9.01 -5.56 -16.78
N ILE A 152 -9.93 -6.13 -15.99
CA ILE A 152 -10.82 -7.22 -16.43
C ILE A 152 -11.59 -6.79 -17.69
N ALA A 153 -12.15 -5.58 -17.68
CA ALA A 153 -12.90 -5.02 -18.82
C ALA A 153 -12.06 -4.86 -20.10
N ARG A 154 -10.73 -4.93 -20.01
CA ARG A 154 -9.78 -4.84 -21.12
C ARG A 154 -9.08 -6.16 -21.47
N GLY A 155 -9.45 -7.27 -20.81
CA GLY A 155 -8.75 -8.55 -20.97
C GLY A 155 -7.29 -8.52 -20.48
N LEU A 156 -6.98 -7.60 -19.56
CA LEU A 156 -5.66 -7.45 -18.96
C LEU A 156 -5.66 -8.03 -17.54
N LYS A 157 -4.47 -8.32 -17.04
CA LYS A 157 -4.23 -8.74 -15.67
C LYS A 157 -3.37 -7.69 -14.96
N VAL A 158 -3.51 -7.63 -13.64
CA VAL A 158 -2.74 -6.75 -12.75
C VAL A 158 -2.08 -7.63 -11.69
N THR A 159 -0.79 -7.43 -11.44
CA THR A 159 -0.06 -8.18 -10.40
C THR A 159 -0.42 -7.66 -9.01
N ASN A 160 0.03 -8.35 -7.96
CA ASN A 160 0.02 -7.76 -6.61
C ASN A 160 0.89 -6.49 -6.57
N ARG A 161 0.52 -5.54 -5.70
CA ARG A 161 1.28 -4.31 -5.49
C ARG A 161 2.58 -4.58 -4.73
N ILE A 162 3.61 -3.80 -5.05
CA ILE A 162 4.88 -3.73 -4.32
C ILE A 162 5.23 -2.27 -4.09
N SER A 163 6.03 -1.99 -3.06
CA SER A 163 6.42 -0.62 -2.68
C SER A 163 7.93 -0.51 -2.52
N PRO A 164 8.56 0.62 -2.92
CA PRO A 164 9.95 0.91 -2.58
C PRO A 164 10.19 0.81 -1.07
N GLY A 165 11.37 0.34 -0.66
CA GLY A 165 11.72 0.08 0.73
C GLY A 165 11.32 -1.31 1.25
N TYR A 166 10.52 -2.06 0.49
CA TYR A 166 10.19 -3.44 0.82
C TYR A 166 11.05 -4.41 0.03
N ALA A 167 11.41 -5.50 0.70
CA ALA A 167 11.92 -6.69 0.03
C ALA A 167 13.15 -6.33 -0.85
N GLY A 168 14.12 -5.63 -0.26
CA GLY A 168 15.35 -5.24 -0.96
C GLY A 168 15.20 -4.24 -2.11
N TRP A 169 13.99 -3.80 -2.45
CA TRP A 169 13.79 -2.68 -3.36
C TRP A 169 14.22 -1.41 -2.64
N ASP A 170 15.22 -0.72 -3.19
CA ASP A 170 15.74 0.53 -2.64
C ASP A 170 14.63 1.58 -2.51
N VAL A 171 14.51 2.17 -1.33
CA VAL A 171 13.49 3.21 -1.05
C VAL A 171 13.70 4.46 -1.91
N THR A 172 14.93 4.72 -2.38
CA THR A 172 15.24 5.88 -3.23
C THR A 172 14.54 5.85 -4.59
N ASP A 173 14.15 4.67 -5.07
CA ASP A 173 13.31 4.51 -6.28
C ASP A 173 11.91 5.12 -6.12
N GLN A 174 11.50 5.46 -4.89
CA GLN A 174 10.29 6.25 -4.65
C GLN A 174 10.34 7.61 -5.35
N ARG A 175 11.52 8.21 -5.54
CA ARG A 175 11.68 9.43 -6.34
C ARG A 175 11.29 9.21 -7.80
N ALA A 176 11.70 8.07 -8.38
CA ALA A 176 11.32 7.72 -9.74
C ALA A 176 9.83 7.39 -9.85
N LEU A 177 9.24 6.74 -8.84
CA LEU A 177 7.80 6.51 -8.74
C LEU A 177 7.03 7.85 -8.73
N PHE A 178 7.40 8.80 -7.86
CA PHE A 178 6.75 10.12 -7.77
C PHE A 178 6.95 10.95 -9.05
N ALA A 179 8.07 10.79 -9.75
CA ALA A 179 8.27 11.44 -11.04
C ALA A 179 7.36 10.87 -12.15
N LEU A 180 6.96 9.60 -12.06
CA LEU A 180 6.03 8.96 -13.00
C LEU A 180 4.58 9.22 -12.61
N CYS A 181 4.26 9.17 -11.32
CA CYS A 181 2.94 9.41 -10.75
C CYS A 181 3.05 10.45 -9.61
N PRO A 182 2.90 11.74 -9.92
CA PRO A 182 2.97 12.81 -8.92
C PRO A 182 1.92 12.61 -7.82
N GLY A 183 2.32 12.79 -6.55
CA GLY A 183 1.46 12.60 -5.39
C GLY A 183 0.58 13.80 -5.06
N GLU A 184 0.88 14.97 -5.63
CA GLU A 184 0.20 16.24 -5.39
C GLU A 184 -1.32 16.19 -5.59
N PRO A 185 -1.87 15.48 -6.61
CA PRO A 185 -3.32 15.34 -6.75
C PRO A 185 -4.00 14.59 -5.59
N ALA A 186 -3.27 13.75 -4.87
CA ALA A 186 -3.74 13.09 -3.63
C ALA A 186 -3.32 13.86 -2.37
N GLY A 187 -2.70 15.04 -2.51
CA GLY A 187 -2.20 15.82 -1.38
C GLY A 187 -0.93 15.26 -0.72
N VAL A 188 -0.21 14.36 -1.40
CA VAL A 188 0.99 13.70 -0.85
C VAL A 188 2.26 14.30 -1.44
N ARG A 189 3.22 14.63 -0.58
CA ARG A 189 4.55 15.11 -0.97
C ARG A 189 5.62 14.12 -0.56
N LEU A 190 6.70 14.03 -1.34
CA LEU A 190 7.89 13.25 -1.03
C LEU A 190 9.05 14.20 -0.73
N ASN A 191 9.73 14.01 0.39
CA ASN A 191 10.93 14.80 0.72
C ASN A 191 12.22 14.13 0.19
N ASP A 192 13.37 14.78 0.40
CA ASP A 192 14.65 14.26 -0.06
C ASP A 192 15.11 12.97 0.64
N SER A 193 14.60 12.70 1.83
CA SER A 193 14.86 11.44 2.54
C SER A 193 13.86 10.33 2.13
N CYS A 194 13.06 10.55 1.09
CA CYS A 194 12.00 9.65 0.63
C CYS A 194 10.91 9.37 1.69
N PHE A 195 10.65 10.33 2.58
CA PHE A 195 9.47 10.28 3.43
C PHE A 195 8.29 10.97 2.76
N MET A 196 7.13 10.33 2.87
CA MET A 196 5.87 10.89 2.42
C MET A 196 5.22 11.74 3.51
N THR A 197 4.56 12.81 3.11
CA THR A 197 3.71 13.63 3.97
C THR A 197 2.36 13.79 3.28
N PRO A 198 1.24 13.38 3.91
CA PRO A 198 1.09 12.87 5.30
C PRO A 198 1.82 11.55 5.58
N VAL A 199 2.12 11.24 6.85
CA VAL A 199 2.86 10.01 7.22
C VAL A 199 2.05 8.75 6.93
N LYS A 200 0.73 8.81 7.10
CA LYS A 200 -0.20 7.73 6.77
C LYS A 200 -0.50 7.71 5.27
N SER A 201 0.55 7.38 4.50
CA SER A 201 0.52 7.29 3.05
C SER A 201 1.28 6.06 2.56
N ILE A 202 0.87 5.52 1.41
CA ILE A 202 1.54 4.41 0.73
C ILE A 202 1.68 4.79 -0.75
N SER A 203 2.89 4.59 -1.30
CA SER A 203 3.11 4.53 -2.73
C SER A 203 3.36 3.09 -3.16
N PHE A 204 2.78 2.65 -4.27
CA PHE A 204 2.98 1.29 -4.77
C PHE A 204 3.01 1.24 -6.29
N MET A 205 3.50 0.10 -6.80
CA MET A 205 3.52 -0.24 -8.22
C MET A 205 2.96 -1.64 -8.47
N VAL A 206 2.30 -1.82 -9.60
CA VAL A 206 1.78 -3.10 -10.12
C VAL A 206 2.21 -3.29 -11.57
N GLY A 207 2.44 -4.53 -11.99
CA GLY A 207 2.61 -4.90 -13.39
C GLY A 207 1.26 -5.09 -14.07
N ILE A 208 1.13 -4.63 -15.32
CA ILE A 208 -0.09 -4.73 -16.12
C ILE A 208 0.23 -5.36 -17.48
N GLY A 209 -0.59 -6.32 -17.91
CA GLY A 209 -0.49 -6.93 -19.23
C GLY A 209 -1.36 -8.18 -19.38
N ALA A 210 -1.49 -8.71 -20.59
CA ALA A 210 -2.21 -9.97 -20.82
C ALA A 210 -1.42 -11.20 -20.30
N ALA A 211 -0.09 -11.11 -20.37
CA ALA A 211 0.85 -12.17 -20.01
C ALA A 211 1.55 -11.95 -18.66
N VAL A 212 1.14 -10.95 -17.87
CA VAL A 212 1.73 -10.78 -16.54
C VAL A 212 1.40 -11.99 -15.68
N ARG A 213 2.39 -12.37 -14.88
CA ARG A 213 2.24 -13.43 -13.90
C ARG A 213 1.51 -12.87 -12.69
N VAL A 214 0.36 -13.45 -12.43
CA VAL A 214 -0.47 -13.05 -11.31
C VAL A 214 -0.60 -14.20 -10.34
N ASP A 215 -0.52 -13.86 -9.07
CA ASP A 215 -0.72 -14.79 -7.99
C ASP A 215 -1.72 -14.17 -7.00
N HIS A 216 -2.99 -14.28 -7.36
CA HIS A 216 -4.10 -13.78 -6.56
C HIS A 216 -4.56 -14.78 -5.49
N TYR A 217 -3.91 -15.94 -5.35
CA TYR A 217 -4.41 -17.01 -4.49
C TYR A 217 -3.94 -16.90 -3.03
N PHE A 218 -3.03 -15.97 -2.74
CA PHE A 218 -2.37 -15.88 -1.45
C PHE A 218 -2.19 -14.42 -1.00
N THR A 219 -2.29 -14.18 0.32
CA THR A 219 -1.94 -12.88 0.90
C THR A 219 -0.53 -12.47 0.43
N GLN A 220 -0.28 -11.20 0.13
CA GLN A 220 1.04 -10.72 -0.30
C GLN A 220 2.17 -11.18 0.64
N CYS A 221 1.88 -11.32 1.93
CA CYS A 221 2.77 -11.83 2.95
C CYS A 221 3.33 -13.24 2.67
N ARG A 222 2.63 -14.10 1.93
CA ARG A 222 3.12 -15.46 1.60
C ARG A 222 4.25 -15.45 0.58
N ARG A 223 4.40 -14.38 -0.20
CA ARG A 223 5.46 -14.26 -1.22
C ARG A 223 6.35 -13.04 -1.01
N CYS A 224 6.04 -12.24 -0.01
CA CYS A 224 6.90 -11.16 0.44
C CYS A 224 8.23 -11.77 0.90
N TRP A 225 9.27 -11.49 0.13
CA TRP A 225 10.61 -12.04 0.32
C TRP A 225 11.45 -11.24 1.32
N MET A 226 10.87 -10.22 1.97
CA MET A 226 11.34 -9.78 3.29
C MET A 226 11.42 -11.02 4.18
N ARG A 227 12.45 -11.20 5.01
CA ARG A 227 12.55 -12.41 5.84
C ARG A 227 11.78 -12.22 7.15
N ASP A 228 12.23 -11.27 7.96
CA ASP A 228 11.77 -11.08 9.34
C ASP A 228 10.77 -9.93 9.49
N CYS A 229 9.70 -9.97 8.69
CA CYS A 229 8.65 -8.96 8.77
C CYS A 229 7.78 -9.18 10.03
N ALA A 230 7.92 -8.30 11.03
CA ALA A 230 7.11 -8.32 12.25
C ALA A 230 5.60 -8.20 11.98
N TYR A 231 5.23 -7.69 10.80
CA TYR A 231 3.86 -7.45 10.36
C TYR A 231 3.31 -8.51 9.39
N ARG A 232 4.02 -9.63 9.21
CA ARG A 232 3.60 -10.67 8.26
C ARG A 232 2.26 -11.31 8.67
N ARG A 233 1.29 -11.35 7.74
CA ARG A 233 -0.04 -11.95 7.92
C ARG A 233 -0.08 -13.48 7.75
N ALA A 234 0.84 -14.05 6.97
CA ALA A 234 0.96 -15.50 6.76
C ALA A 234 2.41 -15.88 6.42
N PRO A 235 2.89 -17.09 6.80
CA PRO A 235 4.27 -17.52 6.53
C PRO A 235 4.68 -17.38 5.06
N ALA A 236 5.94 -17.02 4.81
CA ALA A 236 6.45 -16.97 3.45
C ALA A 236 6.58 -18.38 2.87
N GLU A 237 5.88 -18.66 1.77
CA GLU A 237 6.11 -19.79 0.89
C GLU A 237 7.28 -19.44 -0.04
N LEU A 238 8.48 -19.27 0.52
CA LEU A 238 9.66 -19.20 -0.32
C LEU A 238 9.79 -20.54 -1.04
N ALA A 239 9.73 -20.51 -2.37
CA ALA A 239 10.09 -21.66 -3.19
C ALA A 239 11.59 -21.94 -3.01
N GLY A 240 11.91 -22.86 -2.10
CA GLY A 240 13.20 -23.52 -1.96
C GLY A 240 14.33 -22.72 -1.27
N PRO A 241 15.27 -23.41 -0.58
CA PRO A 241 16.55 -22.81 -0.24
C PRO A 241 17.34 -22.51 -1.53
N ARG A 242 18.18 -21.47 -1.47
CA ARG A 242 19.16 -21.18 -2.53
C ARG A 242 20.16 -22.32 -2.66
#